data_AF-A0A194APN8-F1
#
_entry.id   AF-A0A194APN8-F1
#
_cell.length_a   1.000
_cell.length_b   1.000
_cell.length_c   1.000
_cell.angle_alpha   90.00
_cell.angle_beta   90.00
_cell.angle_gamma   90.00
#
_symmetry.space_group_name_H-M   'P 1'
#
loop_
_entity.id
_entity.type
_entity.pdbx_description
1 polymer ?
#
loop_
_entity_poly.entity_id
_entity_poly.type
_entity_poly.pdbx_seq_one_letter_code
_entity_poly.pdbx_strand_id
1 'polypeptide(L)'
;MIEVLLLTICLAVFPYQGSSIILESGNVNDYEVVYPRKVTALPKGAAQPKYEDAMQYEFKMNGEPVVLHLEKNKGLFSKDYSETHYSPDGRQITTYPMIEDHCYYHGRIQNDADSTASISACNGLKGHFKLQGEMYLIEPLKLPDSEAHAVYKYENIEKEDEAPKMCGVTQNWESYEPIKKAFQLNLTPEQQAYLDAKKYVEFVVVLDHGMYTKYKDDLDKIKTRIYEIVNTMNEIYIPLNIRVALVRLEIWSNGDLSNVTSSAADTLDSFRNWRVTDLLRHKSHDNAQLLTTTDFDGDTVGLAYMRGMCQPRGSVGVIQEHSTINLLMAVTMAHEMGHNLGMSHDENQCHCGAPSCIMADRLSHQPSTQFSDCSEEYCRTYLINRRPQCILNEPLLTDIVSPPVCGNELLEVGEECDCGSPANCQNPCCDAATCKLTPGSQCAKGLCCDQCRFKGAGTECRAAKDDCDMADLCTGQSAECPTDRFQRNGHPCLNNKGYCYNRTCPTMKNQCISFFGPSATVAKDSCFKTNQKGSSYGYCRKENGTKIPCEPQDVKCGRLFCYPNKPGKKNNCNVIYTPTDEDIGMVLPGTKCGRGKVCSNGHCVDVATAY
;
A
#
# COMPACT_ATOMS: atom_id res chain seq x y z
N MET A 1 -46.07 -37.85 -56.65
CA MET A 1 -46.77 -36.55 -56.72
C MET A 1 -47.29 -36.31 -55.31
N ILE A 2 -46.73 -35.37 -54.53
CA ILE A 2 -47.13 -33.94 -54.54
C ILE A 2 -48.61 -33.87 -54.11
N GLU A 3 -49.07 -33.33 -52.99
CA GLU A 3 -48.62 -32.26 -52.07
C GLU A 3 -49.23 -32.54 -50.64
N VAL A 4 -49.09 -31.79 -49.53
CA VAL A 4 -48.52 -30.47 -49.18
C VAL A 4 -47.71 -30.63 -47.86
N LEU A 5 -46.84 -29.67 -47.52
CA LEU A 5 -46.13 -29.56 -46.24
C LEU A 5 -46.70 -28.36 -45.43
N LEU A 6 -47.05 -28.52 -44.15
CA LEU A 6 -47.37 -27.37 -43.26
C LEU A 6 -47.25 -27.73 -41.77
N LEU A 7 -46.01 -27.96 -41.33
CA LEU A 7 -45.63 -27.86 -39.91
C LEU A 7 -44.87 -26.55 -39.72
N THR A 8 -45.55 -25.56 -39.16
CA THR A 8 -44.96 -24.26 -38.82
C THR A 8 -43.87 -24.44 -37.77
N ILE A 9 -42.62 -24.24 -38.19
CA ILE A 9 -41.47 -24.13 -37.30
C ILE A 9 -41.60 -22.80 -36.56
N CYS A 10 -42.22 -22.84 -35.38
CA CYS A 10 -42.01 -21.80 -34.37
C CYS A 10 -40.58 -21.97 -33.83
N LEU A 11 -39.63 -21.31 -34.51
CA LEU A 11 -38.35 -20.93 -33.90
C LEU A 11 -38.65 -19.91 -32.80
N ALA A 12 -39.15 -20.40 -31.67
CA ALA A 12 -39.08 -19.68 -30.43
C ALA A 12 -37.60 -19.47 -30.13
N VAL A 13 -37.18 -18.21 -30.21
CA VAL A 13 -35.95 -17.74 -29.59
C VAL A 13 -36.16 -17.90 -28.08
N PHE A 14 -35.93 -19.10 -27.58
CA PHE A 14 -35.65 -19.28 -26.17
C PHE A 14 -34.30 -18.60 -25.93
N PRO A 15 -34.22 -17.55 -25.08
CA PRO A 15 -32.93 -17.25 -24.48
C PRO A 15 -32.51 -18.53 -23.78
N TYR A 16 -31.28 -18.98 -24.04
CA TYR A 16 -30.68 -20.07 -23.29
C TYR A 16 -30.55 -19.57 -21.84
N GLN A 17 -31.53 -19.86 -20.99
CA GLN A 17 -31.34 -19.82 -19.54
C GLN A 17 -30.36 -20.96 -19.24
N GLY A 18 -29.06 -20.64 -19.36
CA GLY A 18 -27.98 -21.58 -19.16
C GLY A 18 -28.06 -22.11 -17.74
N SER A 19 -28.05 -23.44 -17.62
CA SER A 19 -27.89 -24.11 -16.33
C SER A 19 -26.68 -23.51 -15.60
N SER A 20 -26.85 -23.15 -14.34
CA SER A 20 -25.92 -22.32 -13.57
C SER A 20 -24.46 -22.81 -13.65
N ILE A 21 -23.66 -22.13 -14.47
CA ILE A 21 -22.20 -22.26 -14.44
C ILE A 21 -21.74 -21.52 -13.18
N ILE A 22 -21.19 -22.27 -12.21
CA ILE A 22 -20.63 -21.67 -10.99
C ILE A 22 -19.35 -20.93 -11.37
N LEU A 23 -19.34 -19.62 -11.17
CA LEU A 23 -18.19 -18.74 -11.42
C LEU A 23 -17.20 -18.79 -10.23
N GLU A 24 -15.97 -18.30 -10.38
CA GLU A 24 -15.04 -18.24 -9.24
C GLU A 24 -15.50 -17.24 -8.18
N SER A 25 -16.24 -16.21 -8.61
CA SER A 25 -16.88 -15.22 -7.75
C SER A 25 -18.15 -15.72 -7.06
N GLY A 26 -18.55 -16.98 -7.27
CA GLY A 26 -19.72 -17.62 -6.65
C GLY A 26 -20.92 -17.77 -7.58
N ASN A 27 -22.12 -17.77 -7.02
CA ASN A 27 -23.36 -17.79 -7.77
C ASN A 27 -23.71 -16.37 -8.24
N VAL A 28 -23.95 -16.20 -9.54
CA VAL A 28 -24.34 -14.93 -10.15
C VAL A 28 -25.68 -15.11 -10.86
N ASN A 29 -26.67 -14.30 -10.47
CA ASN A 29 -28.03 -14.38 -10.97
C ASN A 29 -28.19 -13.95 -12.42
N ASP A 30 -27.36 -13.01 -12.86
CA ASP A 30 -27.44 -12.38 -14.18
C ASP A 30 -26.05 -11.92 -14.64
N TYR A 31 -25.63 -12.39 -15.82
CA TYR A 31 -24.36 -12.06 -16.46
C TYR A 31 -24.47 -12.14 -17.99
N GLU A 32 -23.78 -11.24 -18.68
CA GLU A 32 -23.63 -11.28 -20.13
C GLU A 32 -22.43 -12.15 -20.51
N VAL A 33 -22.58 -13.03 -21.51
CA VAL A 33 -21.48 -13.82 -22.06
C VAL A 33 -20.81 -13.06 -23.20
N VAL A 34 -19.57 -12.65 -22.97
CA VAL A 34 -18.77 -11.88 -23.93
C VAL A 34 -17.58 -12.68 -24.46
N TYR A 35 -17.01 -12.25 -25.57
CA TYR A 35 -15.85 -12.89 -26.22
C TYR A 35 -14.78 -11.83 -26.51
N PRO A 36 -13.90 -11.50 -25.55
CA PRO A 36 -12.88 -10.47 -25.70
C PRO A 36 -11.83 -10.87 -26.74
N ARG A 37 -11.75 -10.10 -27.82
CA ARG A 37 -10.78 -10.31 -28.91
C ARG A 37 -9.67 -9.29 -28.82
N LYS A 38 -8.43 -9.77 -28.81
CA LYS A 38 -7.25 -8.88 -28.83
C LYS A 38 -7.15 -8.16 -30.18
N VAL A 39 -7.17 -6.83 -30.15
CA VAL A 39 -7.03 -5.96 -31.32
C VAL A 39 -5.54 -5.75 -31.59
N THR A 40 -4.97 -6.51 -32.53
CA THR A 40 -3.53 -6.46 -32.83
C THR A 40 -3.16 -5.23 -33.67
N ALA A 41 -2.18 -4.44 -33.22
CA ALA A 41 -1.79 -3.18 -33.88
C ALA A 41 -0.52 -3.25 -34.75
N LEU A 42 0.27 -4.34 -34.71
CA LEU A 42 1.62 -4.39 -35.31
C LEU A 42 1.90 -5.68 -36.12
N PRO A 43 2.82 -5.63 -37.11
CA PRO A 43 3.01 -6.70 -38.10
C PRO A 43 3.78 -7.92 -37.57
N LYS A 44 3.45 -9.10 -38.11
CA LYS A 44 4.16 -10.37 -37.85
C LYS A 44 5.64 -10.26 -38.24
N GLY A 45 6.55 -10.39 -37.28
CA GLY A 45 7.99 -10.50 -37.59
C GLY A 45 8.97 -10.34 -36.41
N ALA A 46 8.60 -9.63 -35.35
CA ALA A 46 9.45 -9.50 -34.15
C ALA A 46 9.19 -10.64 -33.14
N ALA A 47 10.20 -10.98 -32.34
CA ALA A 47 10.00 -11.79 -31.14
C ALA A 47 9.19 -10.96 -30.13
N GLN A 48 7.93 -11.34 -29.90
CA GLN A 48 7.06 -10.66 -28.95
C GLN A 48 7.30 -11.22 -27.54
N PRO A 49 7.34 -10.38 -26.48
CA PRO A 49 7.31 -10.85 -25.10
C PRO A 49 6.01 -11.63 -24.84
N LYS A 50 5.98 -12.47 -23.80
CA LYS A 50 4.79 -13.30 -23.50
C LYS A 50 3.57 -12.41 -23.25
N TYR A 51 3.79 -11.25 -22.65
CA TYR A 51 2.78 -10.24 -22.38
C TYR A 51 3.26 -8.86 -22.87
N GLU A 52 2.50 -8.27 -23.78
CA GLU A 52 2.78 -6.96 -24.37
C GLU A 52 2.57 -5.83 -23.35
N ASP A 53 3.23 -4.68 -23.58
CA ASP A 53 3.14 -3.52 -22.70
C ASP A 53 1.80 -2.79 -22.75
N ALA A 54 1.26 -2.66 -23.97
CA ALA A 54 -0.04 -2.09 -24.22
C ALA A 54 -0.85 -3.12 -25.00
N MET A 55 -2.07 -3.40 -24.54
CA MET A 55 -2.99 -4.34 -25.18
C MET A 55 -4.34 -3.67 -25.38
N GLN A 56 -5.05 -4.07 -26.43
CA GLN A 56 -6.41 -3.63 -26.67
C GLN A 56 -7.30 -4.86 -26.84
N TYR A 57 -8.46 -4.85 -26.19
CA TYR A 57 -9.47 -5.90 -26.30
C TYR A 57 -10.80 -5.31 -26.71
N GLU A 58 -11.43 -5.87 -27.74
CA GLU A 58 -12.78 -5.54 -28.17
C GLU A 58 -13.73 -6.67 -27.80
N PHE A 59 -14.86 -6.34 -27.19
CA PHE A 59 -16.01 -7.23 -27.00
C PHE A 59 -17.30 -6.44 -27.17
N LYS A 60 -18.44 -7.13 -27.14
CA LYS A 60 -19.75 -6.47 -27.13
C LYS A 60 -20.39 -6.60 -25.76
N MET A 61 -21.05 -5.52 -25.32
CA MET A 61 -21.94 -5.52 -24.16
C MET A 61 -23.26 -4.87 -24.56
N ASN A 62 -24.39 -5.49 -24.23
CA ASN A 62 -25.73 -5.06 -24.61
C ASN A 62 -25.88 -4.75 -26.13
N GLY A 63 -25.06 -5.40 -26.96
CA GLY A 63 -24.99 -5.20 -28.42
C GLY A 63 -24.02 -4.12 -28.90
N GLU A 64 -23.60 -3.19 -28.04
CA GLU A 64 -22.65 -2.11 -28.33
C GLU A 64 -21.18 -2.58 -28.20
N PRO A 65 -20.25 -2.06 -29.01
CA PRO A 65 -18.83 -2.40 -28.91
C PRO A 65 -18.17 -1.69 -27.72
N VAL A 66 -17.44 -2.46 -26.91
CA VAL A 66 -16.61 -1.99 -25.81
C VAL A 66 -15.16 -2.29 -26.17
N VAL A 67 -14.34 -1.25 -26.24
CA VAL A 67 -12.89 -1.35 -26.50
C VAL A 67 -12.15 -0.97 -25.23
N LEU A 68 -11.46 -1.95 -24.65
CA LEU A 68 -10.69 -1.83 -23.41
C LEU A 68 -9.21 -1.67 -23.76
N HIS A 69 -8.66 -0.50 -23.44
CA HIS A 69 -7.23 -0.20 -23.53
C HIS A 69 -6.56 -0.58 -22.21
N LEU A 70 -5.51 -1.39 -22.28
CA LEU A 70 -4.75 -1.89 -21.12
C LEU A 70 -3.27 -1.49 -21.25
N GLU A 71 -2.72 -0.98 -20.16
CA GLU A 71 -1.29 -0.66 -19.98
C GLU A 71 -0.74 -1.50 -18.82
N LYS A 72 0.39 -2.17 -19.05
CA LYS A 72 1.03 -3.07 -18.09
C LYS A 72 1.43 -2.27 -16.85
N ASN A 73 1.04 -2.74 -15.66
CA ASN A 73 1.40 -2.06 -14.41
C ASN A 73 2.86 -2.34 -14.02
N LYS A 74 3.81 -1.72 -14.73
CA LYS A 74 5.27 -1.83 -14.49
C LYS A 74 5.70 -1.50 -13.05
N GLY A 75 4.85 -0.81 -12.27
CA GLY A 75 5.09 -0.46 -10.88
C GLY A 75 4.51 -1.44 -9.85
N LEU A 76 3.91 -2.55 -10.27
CA LEU A 76 3.25 -3.51 -9.36
C LEU A 76 4.24 -4.22 -8.43
N PHE A 77 5.47 -4.48 -8.88
CA PHE A 77 6.50 -5.19 -8.13
C PHE A 77 7.78 -4.34 -8.05
N SER A 78 8.54 -4.41 -6.95
CA SER A 78 9.90 -3.87 -6.92
C SER A 78 10.89 -4.81 -7.60
N LYS A 79 12.03 -4.30 -8.09
CA LYS A 79 13.11 -5.14 -8.64
C LYS A 79 13.58 -6.25 -7.68
N ASP A 80 13.60 -5.96 -6.40
CA ASP A 80 14.00 -6.90 -5.34
C ASP A 80 12.80 -7.67 -4.75
N TYR A 81 11.70 -7.78 -5.50
CA TYR A 81 10.51 -8.53 -5.13
C TYR A 81 10.87 -9.97 -4.78
N SER A 82 10.34 -10.44 -3.64
CA SER A 82 10.60 -11.78 -3.15
C SER A 82 9.34 -12.49 -2.69
N GLU A 83 9.26 -13.77 -3.00
CA GLU A 83 8.26 -14.71 -2.48
C GLU A 83 8.92 -15.52 -1.36
N THR A 84 8.22 -15.78 -0.26
CA THR A 84 8.73 -16.61 0.84
C THR A 84 7.69 -17.62 1.29
N HIS A 85 8.12 -18.87 1.44
CA HIS A 85 7.37 -19.96 2.06
C HIS A 85 8.32 -20.78 2.96
N TYR A 86 7.80 -21.82 3.61
CA TYR A 86 8.53 -22.62 4.60
C TYR A 86 8.45 -24.11 4.27
N SER A 87 9.59 -24.81 4.34
CA SER A 87 9.60 -26.28 4.23
C SER A 87 9.13 -26.95 5.53
N PRO A 88 8.75 -28.25 5.51
CA PRO A 88 8.22 -28.95 6.68
C PRO A 88 9.14 -28.97 7.92
N ASP A 89 10.45 -28.78 7.74
CA ASP A 89 11.44 -28.62 8.82
C ASP A 89 11.53 -27.18 9.38
N GLY A 90 10.63 -26.28 8.98
CA GLY A 90 10.57 -24.89 9.42
C GLY A 90 11.58 -23.95 8.75
N ARG A 91 12.32 -24.42 7.74
CA ARG A 91 13.31 -23.59 7.04
C ARG A 91 12.62 -22.63 6.08
N GLN A 92 13.01 -21.35 6.15
CA GLN A 92 12.58 -20.35 5.18
C GLN A 92 13.14 -20.66 3.79
N ILE A 93 12.27 -20.61 2.78
CA ILE A 93 12.59 -20.70 1.35
C ILE A 93 12.11 -19.40 0.69
N THR A 94 13.07 -18.58 0.27
CA THR A 94 12.81 -17.31 -0.42
C THR A 94 13.25 -17.42 -1.88
N THR A 95 12.35 -17.03 -2.80
CA THR A 95 12.57 -17.00 -4.24
C THR A 95 12.40 -15.58 -4.78
N TYR A 96 13.08 -15.27 -5.88
CA TYR A 96 13.04 -13.98 -6.57
C TYR A 96 12.54 -14.23 -8.00
N PRO A 97 11.22 -14.11 -8.26
CA PRO A 97 10.65 -14.37 -9.58
C PRO A 97 11.09 -13.33 -10.62
N MET A 98 11.15 -13.74 -11.89
CA MET A 98 11.25 -12.80 -13.01
C MET A 98 9.90 -12.10 -13.18
N ILE A 99 9.82 -10.84 -12.76
CA ILE A 99 8.58 -10.02 -12.76
C ILE A 99 8.31 -9.32 -14.09
N GLU A 100 9.26 -9.28 -15.02
CA GLU A 100 9.19 -8.56 -16.31
C GLU A 100 8.06 -9.08 -17.23
N ASP A 101 7.84 -10.39 -17.23
CA ASP A 101 6.85 -11.09 -18.06
C ASP A 101 5.53 -11.33 -17.27
N HIS A 102 5.08 -10.31 -16.54
CA HIS A 102 3.80 -10.33 -15.82
C HIS A 102 2.60 -9.86 -16.66
N CYS A 103 1.41 -10.19 -16.18
CA CYS A 103 0.15 -10.08 -16.92
C CYS A 103 -0.92 -9.23 -16.21
N TYR A 104 -0.50 -8.28 -15.38
CA TYR A 104 -1.37 -7.36 -14.64
C TYR A 104 -1.32 -5.95 -15.25
N TYR A 105 -2.51 -5.38 -15.47
CA TYR A 105 -2.72 -4.15 -16.24
C TYR A 105 -3.64 -3.19 -15.50
N HIS A 106 -3.46 -1.90 -15.76
CA HIS A 106 -4.50 -0.88 -15.57
C HIS A 106 -5.05 -0.46 -16.92
N GLY A 107 -6.22 0.17 -16.97
CA GLY A 107 -6.83 0.50 -18.26
C GLY A 107 -7.98 1.48 -18.22
N ARG A 108 -8.53 1.73 -19.42
CA ARG A 108 -9.70 2.59 -19.67
C ARG A 108 -10.50 2.06 -20.86
N ILE A 109 -11.79 2.41 -20.91
CA ILE A 109 -12.64 2.16 -22.07
C ILE A 109 -12.49 3.31 -23.08
N GLN A 110 -12.44 2.97 -24.36
CA GLN A 110 -12.37 3.94 -25.44
C GLN A 110 -13.60 4.88 -25.42
N ASN A 111 -13.35 6.18 -25.54
CA ASN A 111 -14.36 7.24 -25.51
C ASN A 111 -15.08 7.45 -24.16
N ASP A 112 -14.64 6.80 -23.07
CA ASP A 112 -15.12 7.06 -21.71
C ASP A 112 -13.96 7.60 -20.85
N ALA A 113 -13.95 8.92 -20.62
CA ALA A 113 -12.86 9.59 -19.91
C ALA A 113 -12.80 9.23 -18.41
N ASP A 114 -13.94 8.87 -17.81
CA ASP A 114 -14.11 8.60 -16.38
C ASP A 114 -14.08 7.08 -16.07
N SER A 115 -13.82 6.26 -17.10
CA SER A 115 -13.56 4.83 -16.98
C SER A 115 -12.20 4.53 -16.35
N THR A 116 -12.15 3.41 -15.64
CA THR A 116 -10.93 2.79 -15.12
C THR A 116 -11.02 1.27 -15.26
N ALA A 117 -9.91 0.56 -15.11
CA ALA A 117 -9.88 -0.89 -15.08
C ALA A 117 -8.62 -1.40 -14.36
N SER A 118 -8.75 -2.52 -13.66
CA SER A 118 -7.65 -3.37 -13.18
C SER A 118 -7.92 -4.80 -13.62
N ILE A 119 -7.03 -5.31 -14.47
CA ILE A 119 -7.23 -6.55 -15.23
C ILE A 119 -5.97 -7.41 -15.19
N SER A 120 -6.16 -8.67 -14.81
CA SER A 120 -5.26 -9.79 -15.09
C SER A 120 -5.60 -10.34 -16.47
N ALA A 121 -4.60 -10.46 -17.33
CA ALA A 121 -4.70 -11.15 -18.62
C ALA A 121 -3.99 -12.52 -18.60
N CYS A 122 -3.69 -13.03 -17.39
CA CYS A 122 -2.81 -14.20 -17.20
C CYS A 122 -3.41 -15.51 -17.74
N ASN A 123 -4.72 -15.68 -17.60
CA ASN A 123 -5.48 -16.88 -18.00
C ASN A 123 -6.84 -16.45 -18.59
N GLY A 124 -6.82 -15.55 -19.57
CA GLY A 124 -8.00 -14.77 -19.98
C GLY A 124 -8.13 -13.49 -19.14
N LEU A 125 -9.13 -12.65 -19.46
CA LEU A 125 -9.37 -11.39 -18.77
C LEU A 125 -10.10 -11.64 -17.44
N LYS A 126 -9.48 -11.29 -16.32
CA LYS A 126 -10.07 -11.36 -14.99
C LYS A 126 -9.84 -10.06 -14.23
N GLY A 127 -10.89 -9.50 -13.63
CA GLY A 127 -10.79 -8.27 -12.85
C GLY A 127 -12.04 -7.43 -12.95
N HIS A 128 -11.87 -6.11 -13.03
CA HIS A 128 -12.99 -5.18 -13.09
C HIS A 128 -12.68 -3.97 -13.98
N PHE A 129 -13.74 -3.33 -14.46
CA PHE A 129 -13.69 -2.08 -15.20
C PHE A 129 -14.95 -1.23 -14.94
N LYS A 130 -14.84 0.07 -15.19
CA LYS A 130 -15.92 1.04 -15.07
C LYS A 130 -16.35 1.52 -16.46
N LEU A 131 -17.66 1.54 -16.71
CA LEU A 131 -18.27 1.97 -17.97
C LEU A 131 -19.49 2.85 -17.66
N GLN A 132 -19.50 4.09 -18.16
CA GLN A 132 -20.61 5.05 -17.98
C GLN A 132 -21.00 5.29 -16.51
N GLY A 133 -20.04 5.25 -15.60
CA GLY A 133 -20.26 5.37 -14.16
C GLY A 133 -20.40 4.04 -13.42
N GLU A 134 -20.86 3.00 -14.09
CA GLU A 134 -21.18 1.69 -13.52
C GLU A 134 -19.96 0.76 -13.48
N MET A 135 -19.87 -0.08 -12.44
CA MET A 135 -18.76 -1.01 -12.24
C MET A 135 -19.14 -2.44 -12.65
N TYR A 136 -18.31 -3.03 -13.50
CA TYR A 136 -18.46 -4.38 -14.02
C TYR A 136 -17.28 -5.25 -13.62
N LEU A 137 -17.58 -6.51 -13.26
CA LEU A 137 -16.62 -7.58 -13.08
C LEU A 137 -16.54 -8.38 -14.38
N ILE A 138 -15.35 -8.89 -14.70
CA ILE A 138 -15.11 -9.82 -15.79
C ILE A 138 -14.31 -11.02 -15.30
N GLU A 139 -14.72 -12.23 -15.68
CA GLU A 139 -13.92 -13.44 -15.45
C GLU A 139 -14.11 -14.49 -16.55
N PRO A 140 -13.11 -15.38 -16.79
CA PRO A 140 -13.22 -16.44 -17.78
C PRO A 140 -14.24 -17.52 -17.38
N LEU A 141 -15.07 -17.95 -18.32
CA LEU A 141 -15.95 -19.10 -18.11
C LEU A 141 -15.15 -20.40 -18.22
N LYS A 142 -15.35 -21.33 -17.27
CA LYS A 142 -14.68 -22.65 -17.24
C LYS A 142 -15.30 -23.65 -18.22
N LEU A 143 -15.37 -23.26 -19.49
CA LEU A 143 -15.87 -24.05 -20.60
C LEU A 143 -14.69 -24.59 -21.44
N PRO A 144 -14.68 -25.87 -21.82
CA PRO A 144 -13.64 -26.42 -22.70
C PRO A 144 -13.54 -25.65 -24.02
N ASP A 145 -12.31 -25.37 -24.45
CA ASP A 145 -11.95 -24.74 -25.74
C ASP A 145 -12.68 -23.41 -26.04
N SER A 146 -12.99 -22.62 -25.01
CA SER A 146 -13.77 -21.38 -25.12
C SER A 146 -13.02 -20.15 -24.59
N GLU A 147 -12.99 -19.08 -25.39
CA GLU A 147 -12.54 -17.73 -24.98
C GLU A 147 -13.69 -16.89 -24.36
N ALA A 148 -14.76 -17.55 -23.90
CA ALA A 148 -15.92 -16.87 -23.33
C ALA A 148 -15.65 -16.36 -21.92
N HIS A 149 -16.17 -15.17 -21.62
CA HIS A 149 -16.08 -14.52 -20.32
C HIS A 149 -17.48 -14.15 -19.83
N ALA A 150 -17.69 -14.20 -18.52
CA ALA A 150 -18.87 -13.62 -17.88
C ALA A 150 -18.57 -12.16 -17.54
N VAL A 151 -19.46 -11.24 -17.92
CA VAL A 151 -19.45 -9.84 -17.48
C VAL A 151 -20.73 -9.55 -16.71
N TYR A 152 -20.60 -9.03 -15.50
CA TYR A 152 -21.73 -8.80 -14.61
C TYR A 152 -21.44 -7.68 -13.61
N LYS A 153 -22.49 -7.15 -12.99
CA LYS A 153 -22.35 -6.21 -11.89
C LYS A 153 -22.27 -6.93 -10.56
N TYR A 154 -21.59 -6.34 -9.58
CA TYR A 154 -21.53 -6.88 -8.22
C TYR A 154 -22.91 -7.02 -7.54
N GLU A 155 -23.91 -6.22 -7.95
CA GLU A 155 -25.28 -6.33 -7.45
C GLU A 155 -26.01 -7.61 -7.90
N ASN A 156 -25.54 -8.28 -8.97
CA ASN A 156 -26.13 -9.51 -9.50
C ASN A 156 -25.64 -10.79 -8.80
N ILE A 157 -24.63 -10.69 -7.93
CA ILE A 157 -24.07 -11.84 -7.20
C ILE A 157 -25.05 -12.23 -6.08
N GLU A 158 -25.35 -13.52 -5.93
CA GLU A 158 -26.11 -14.02 -4.78
C GLU A 158 -25.34 -13.70 -3.49
N LYS A 159 -26.03 -13.08 -2.54
CA LYS A 159 -25.51 -12.74 -1.21
C LYS A 159 -26.22 -13.63 -0.22
N GLU A 160 -25.46 -14.35 0.60
CA GLU A 160 -26.02 -14.97 1.80
C GLU A 160 -26.48 -13.85 2.75
N ASP A 161 -27.54 -14.08 3.53
CA ASP A 161 -28.10 -13.11 4.50
C ASP A 161 -27.16 -12.94 5.72
N GLU A 162 -25.95 -12.43 5.48
CA GLU A 162 -24.96 -12.10 6.50
C GLU A 162 -25.19 -10.69 7.08
N ALA A 163 -24.79 -10.49 8.33
CA ALA A 163 -24.81 -9.17 8.95
C ALA A 163 -23.86 -8.18 8.22
N PRO A 164 -24.12 -6.86 8.24
CA PRO A 164 -23.28 -5.88 7.57
C PRO A 164 -21.86 -5.84 8.17
N LYS A 165 -20.93 -6.55 7.52
CA LYS A 165 -19.50 -6.58 7.82
C LYS A 165 -18.92 -5.15 7.92
N MET A 166 -18.10 -4.90 8.94
CA MET A 166 -17.57 -3.59 9.33
C MET A 166 -16.03 -3.61 9.40
N CYS A 167 -15.40 -2.45 9.26
CA CYS A 167 -14.02 -2.28 9.69
C CYS A 167 -13.97 -1.94 11.18
N GLY A 168 -13.06 -2.58 11.91
CA GLY A 168 -12.68 -2.14 13.25
C GLY A 168 -11.57 -1.10 13.18
N VAL A 169 -11.62 -0.08 14.03
CA VAL A 169 -10.48 0.84 14.24
C VAL A 169 -10.02 0.87 15.69
N THR A 170 -8.70 0.84 15.89
CA THR A 170 -8.09 0.95 17.23
C THR A 170 -8.04 2.39 17.76
N GLN A 171 -9.18 3.11 17.81
CA GLN A 171 -9.20 4.45 18.44
C GLN A 171 -10.45 4.78 19.27
N ASN A 172 -10.19 5.27 20.48
CA ASN A 172 -11.06 6.18 21.22
C ASN A 172 -10.37 7.56 21.29
N TRP A 173 -10.86 8.57 20.58
CA TRP A 173 -10.62 9.96 20.95
C TRP A 173 -11.85 10.84 20.71
N GLU A 174 -12.04 11.79 21.61
CA GLU A 174 -13.14 12.74 21.59
C GLU A 174 -13.06 13.64 20.35
N SER A 175 -14.21 13.89 19.72
CA SER A 175 -14.41 14.95 18.72
C SER A 175 -13.63 16.23 19.02
N TYR A 176 -12.71 16.63 18.12
CA TYR A 176 -12.15 17.99 18.11
C TYR A 176 -12.10 18.60 16.70
N GLU A 177 -12.97 19.59 16.55
CA GLU A 177 -13.14 20.58 15.48
C GLU A 177 -13.41 20.10 14.04
N PRO A 178 -14.45 20.65 13.37
CA PRO A 178 -14.79 20.30 11.99
C PRO A 178 -13.73 20.79 10.99
N ILE A 179 -13.56 20.01 9.93
CA ILE A 179 -12.57 20.09 8.83
C ILE A 179 -12.46 21.47 8.15
N LYS A 180 -13.42 22.38 8.35
CA LYS A 180 -13.53 23.73 7.74
C LYS A 180 -12.33 24.68 7.91
N LYS A 181 -11.28 24.32 8.66
CA LYS A 181 -10.06 25.13 8.83
C LYS A 181 -8.88 24.74 7.92
N ALA A 182 -8.91 23.61 7.22
CA ALA A 182 -7.77 23.16 6.39
C ALA A 182 -7.51 24.07 5.17
N PHE A 183 -8.58 24.62 4.56
CA PHE A 183 -8.54 25.54 3.40
C PHE A 183 -7.79 26.88 3.63
N GLN A 184 -7.28 27.16 4.84
CA GLN A 184 -6.57 28.40 5.18
C GLN A 184 -5.15 28.17 5.73
N LEU A 185 -4.56 26.99 5.52
CA LEU A 185 -3.15 26.75 5.84
C LEU A 185 -2.23 27.35 4.78
N ASN A 186 -1.56 28.45 5.11
CA ASN A 186 -0.36 28.90 4.40
C ASN A 186 0.73 27.84 4.58
N LEU A 187 0.83 26.91 3.63
CA LEU A 187 1.86 25.87 3.64
C LEU A 187 3.25 26.48 3.49
N THR A 188 4.22 25.91 4.21
CA THR A 188 5.63 26.24 3.95
C THR A 188 6.06 25.64 2.61
N PRO A 189 7.07 26.21 1.92
CA PRO A 189 7.61 25.63 0.68
C PRO A 189 8.04 24.17 0.84
N GLU A 190 8.54 23.78 2.02
CA GLU A 190 8.91 22.40 2.36
C GLU A 190 7.69 21.46 2.45
N GLN A 191 6.56 21.94 2.99
CA GLN A 191 5.31 21.16 3.02
C GLN A 191 4.69 21.01 1.64
N GLN A 192 4.76 22.07 0.82
CA GLN A 192 4.28 22.04 -0.56
C GLN A 192 5.11 21.07 -1.41
N ALA A 193 6.44 21.20 -1.41
CA ALA A 193 7.33 20.28 -2.11
C ALA A 193 7.18 18.82 -1.66
N TYR A 194 6.97 18.58 -0.35
CA TYR A 194 6.66 17.23 0.14
C TYR A 194 5.33 16.69 -0.40
N LEU A 195 4.29 17.51 -0.55
CA LEU A 195 3.02 17.06 -1.12
C LEU A 195 3.13 16.77 -2.62
N ASP A 196 3.78 17.65 -3.37
CA ASP A 196 3.91 17.58 -4.83
C ASP A 196 4.75 16.38 -5.30
N ALA A 197 5.72 15.95 -4.49
CA ALA A 197 6.47 14.72 -4.73
C ALA A 197 5.52 13.50 -4.83
N LYS A 198 5.72 12.63 -5.82
CA LYS A 198 5.00 11.35 -5.90
C LYS A 198 5.34 10.47 -4.70
N LYS A 199 4.37 9.71 -4.20
CA LYS A 199 4.57 8.78 -3.08
C LYS A 199 4.61 7.35 -3.55
N TYR A 200 5.37 6.54 -2.84
CA TYR A 200 5.51 5.11 -3.08
C TYR A 200 5.32 4.38 -1.75
N VAL A 201 4.66 3.23 -1.74
CA VAL A 201 4.55 2.38 -0.56
C VAL A 201 5.15 1.04 -0.91
N GLU A 202 6.32 0.75 -0.33
CA GLU A 202 6.93 -0.57 -0.33
C GLU A 202 6.05 -1.51 0.51
N PHE A 203 5.20 -2.30 -0.17
CA PHE A 203 4.13 -3.07 0.44
C PHE A 203 4.51 -4.55 0.60
N VAL A 204 4.20 -5.13 1.75
CA VAL A 204 4.38 -6.57 2.02
C VAL A 204 3.02 -7.20 2.32
N VAL A 205 2.75 -8.30 1.64
CA VAL A 205 1.58 -9.15 1.94
C VAL A 205 2.05 -10.39 2.65
N VAL A 206 1.42 -10.69 3.78
CA VAL A 206 1.65 -11.91 4.58
C VAL A 206 0.36 -12.71 4.60
N LEU A 207 0.46 -14.04 4.48
CA LEU A 207 -0.67 -14.95 4.56
C LEU A 207 -0.41 -15.96 5.67
N ASP A 208 -1.40 -16.14 6.53
CA ASP A 208 -1.36 -17.14 7.59
C ASP A 208 -1.45 -18.58 7.06
N HIS A 209 -1.29 -19.54 7.96
CA HIS A 209 -1.37 -20.96 7.64
C HIS A 209 -2.79 -21.40 7.23
N GLY A 210 -3.80 -20.71 7.76
CA GLY A 210 -5.21 -20.88 7.35
C GLY A 210 -5.42 -20.57 5.87
N MET A 211 -4.83 -19.47 5.38
CA MET A 211 -4.85 -19.11 3.96
C MET A 211 -4.14 -20.15 3.09
N TYR A 212 -2.94 -20.59 3.50
CA TYR A 212 -2.22 -21.64 2.78
C TYR A 212 -3.05 -22.93 2.63
N THR A 213 -3.66 -23.40 3.72
CA THR A 213 -4.47 -24.62 3.72
C THR A 213 -5.82 -24.46 2.99
N LYS A 214 -6.48 -23.30 3.06
CA LYS A 214 -7.72 -22.98 2.32
C LYS A 214 -7.55 -23.12 0.81
N TYR A 215 -6.39 -22.75 0.28
CA TYR A 215 -6.06 -22.88 -1.14
C TYR A 215 -5.46 -24.25 -1.51
N LYS A 216 -5.54 -25.26 -0.63
CA LYS A 216 -5.07 -26.64 -0.85
C LYS A 216 -3.58 -26.71 -1.22
N ASP A 217 -2.76 -25.92 -0.53
CA ASP A 217 -1.31 -25.87 -0.71
C ASP A 217 -0.86 -25.36 -2.10
N ASP A 218 -1.78 -24.83 -2.91
CA ASP A 218 -1.53 -24.29 -4.25
C ASP A 218 -0.94 -22.87 -4.17
N LEU A 219 0.39 -22.82 -4.03
CA LEU A 219 1.16 -21.58 -3.97
C LEU A 219 0.93 -20.67 -5.20
N ASP A 220 0.75 -21.22 -6.40
CA ASP A 220 0.64 -20.41 -7.61
C ASP A 220 -0.75 -19.79 -7.75
N LYS A 221 -1.80 -20.47 -7.29
CA LYS A 221 -3.14 -19.89 -7.13
C LYS A 221 -3.17 -18.80 -6.07
N ILE A 222 -2.47 -18.98 -4.94
CA ILE A 222 -2.32 -17.95 -3.90
C ILE A 222 -1.65 -16.70 -4.48
N LYS A 223 -0.47 -16.86 -5.11
CA LYS A 223 0.27 -15.76 -5.74
C LYS A 223 -0.58 -14.98 -6.73
N THR A 224 -1.23 -15.68 -7.67
CA THR A 224 -2.07 -15.08 -8.70
C THR A 224 -3.17 -14.21 -8.07
N ARG A 225 -3.87 -14.74 -7.05
CA ARG A 225 -4.89 -14.00 -6.31
C ARG A 225 -4.34 -12.73 -5.66
N ILE A 226 -3.20 -12.82 -4.96
CA ILE A 226 -2.60 -11.66 -4.31
C ILE A 226 -2.15 -10.61 -5.33
N TYR A 227 -1.61 -11.01 -6.48
CA TYR A 227 -1.21 -10.06 -7.53
C TYR A 227 -2.41 -9.35 -8.15
N GLU A 228 -3.54 -10.04 -8.34
CA GLU A 228 -4.82 -9.44 -8.78
C GLU A 228 -5.38 -8.44 -7.75
N ILE A 229 -5.27 -8.76 -6.46
CA ILE A 229 -5.67 -7.88 -5.35
C ILE A 229 -4.77 -6.64 -5.28
N VAL A 230 -3.45 -6.80 -5.27
CA VAL A 230 -2.50 -5.67 -5.14
C VAL A 230 -2.48 -4.80 -6.41
N ASN A 231 -2.72 -5.35 -7.60
CA ASN A 231 -2.91 -4.54 -8.80
C ASN A 231 -4.12 -3.60 -8.66
N THR A 232 -5.21 -4.09 -8.08
CA THR A 232 -6.41 -3.31 -7.78
C THR A 232 -6.18 -2.29 -6.66
N MET A 233 -5.44 -2.66 -5.60
CA MET A 233 -5.00 -1.69 -4.59
C MET A 233 -4.15 -0.59 -5.21
N ASN A 234 -3.26 -0.89 -6.15
CA ASN A 234 -2.46 0.15 -6.78
C ASN A 234 -3.32 1.10 -7.61
N GLU A 235 -4.33 0.61 -8.35
CA GLU A 235 -5.29 1.47 -9.06
C GLU A 235 -5.96 2.48 -8.11
N ILE A 236 -6.51 1.98 -7.00
CA ILE A 236 -7.19 2.74 -5.95
C ILE A 236 -6.35 3.92 -5.42
N TYR A 237 -5.04 3.75 -5.32
CA TYR A 237 -4.14 4.76 -4.74
C TYR A 237 -3.56 5.77 -5.74
N ILE A 238 -3.67 5.52 -7.06
CA ILE A 238 -3.17 6.44 -8.09
C ILE A 238 -3.77 7.87 -7.98
N PRO A 239 -5.09 8.05 -7.77
CA PRO A 239 -5.68 9.40 -7.60
C PRO A 239 -5.07 10.21 -6.45
N LEU A 240 -4.57 9.56 -5.41
CA LEU A 240 -3.92 10.21 -4.26
C LEU A 240 -2.44 10.56 -4.50
N ASN A 241 -1.93 10.37 -5.72
CA ASN A 241 -0.50 10.46 -6.08
C ASN A 241 0.37 9.45 -5.28
N ILE A 242 -0.20 8.29 -4.94
CA ILE A 242 0.46 7.19 -4.22
C ILE A 242 0.55 5.96 -5.15
N ARG A 243 1.75 5.38 -5.28
CA ARG A 243 1.96 4.07 -5.90
C ARG A 243 2.17 3.01 -4.83
N VAL A 244 1.57 1.84 -5.01
CA VAL A 244 1.71 0.69 -4.12
C VAL A 244 2.51 -0.36 -4.88
N ALA A 245 3.70 -0.69 -4.41
CA ALA A 245 4.60 -1.65 -5.05
C ALA A 245 4.79 -2.84 -4.11
N LEU A 246 4.46 -4.05 -4.59
CA LEU A 246 4.66 -5.28 -3.84
C LEU A 246 6.16 -5.59 -3.79
N VAL A 247 6.75 -5.54 -2.58
CA VAL A 247 8.18 -5.81 -2.37
C VAL A 247 8.43 -7.19 -1.77
N ARG A 248 7.43 -7.79 -1.11
CA ARG A 248 7.48 -9.18 -0.64
C ARG A 248 6.09 -9.79 -0.49
N LEU A 249 5.99 -11.07 -0.84
CA LEU A 249 4.89 -11.97 -0.49
C LEU A 249 5.43 -13.04 0.45
N GLU A 250 4.79 -13.24 1.60
CA GLU A 250 5.19 -14.26 2.56
C GLU A 250 4.01 -15.14 2.98
N ILE A 251 4.19 -16.45 2.89
CA ILE A 251 3.14 -17.45 3.13
C ILE A 251 3.62 -18.37 4.25
N TRP A 252 2.90 -18.42 5.37
CA TRP A 252 3.22 -19.26 6.53
C TRP A 252 2.80 -20.72 6.30
N SER A 253 3.43 -21.36 5.31
CA SER A 253 3.10 -22.72 4.85
C SER A 253 3.44 -23.84 5.84
N ASN A 254 4.13 -23.55 6.95
CA ASN A 254 4.50 -24.53 7.98
C ASN A 254 4.09 -24.09 9.40
N GLY A 255 2.88 -23.54 9.52
CA GLY A 255 2.34 -22.96 10.77
C GLY A 255 2.64 -21.47 10.93
N ASP A 256 1.82 -20.80 11.72
CA ASP A 256 1.87 -19.34 11.88
C ASP A 256 3.10 -18.86 12.65
N LEU A 257 3.69 -17.75 12.19
CA LEU A 257 4.85 -17.11 12.85
C LEU A 257 4.45 -16.02 13.85
N SER A 258 3.16 -15.72 13.96
CA SER A 258 2.58 -14.89 15.02
C SER A 258 1.23 -15.47 15.45
N ASN A 259 0.75 -15.14 16.64
CA ASN A 259 -0.49 -15.69 17.16
C ASN A 259 -1.72 -15.07 16.47
N VAL A 260 -2.47 -15.88 15.72
CA VAL A 260 -3.71 -15.50 15.04
C VAL A 260 -4.91 -16.02 15.84
N THR A 261 -5.88 -15.16 16.13
CA THR A 261 -7.08 -15.47 16.94
C THR A 261 -8.31 -14.73 16.42
N SER A 262 -9.52 -15.10 16.87
CA SER A 262 -10.76 -14.37 16.56
C SER A 262 -10.73 -12.91 17.02
N SER A 263 -9.92 -12.56 18.01
CA SER A 263 -9.68 -11.17 18.37
C SER A 263 -8.78 -10.51 17.33
N ALA A 264 -9.38 -9.72 16.43
CA ALA A 264 -8.64 -8.92 15.45
C ALA A 264 -7.58 -8.02 16.12
N ALA A 265 -7.86 -7.50 17.32
CA ALA A 265 -6.94 -6.66 18.09
C ALA A 265 -5.72 -7.43 18.61
N ASP A 266 -5.92 -8.63 19.16
CA ASP A 266 -4.81 -9.47 19.65
C ASP A 266 -3.98 -10.04 18.49
N THR A 267 -4.64 -10.31 17.34
CA THR A 267 -3.97 -10.71 16.08
C THR A 267 -3.14 -9.56 15.52
N LEU A 268 -3.67 -8.33 15.48
CA LEU A 268 -2.93 -7.14 15.04
C LEU A 268 -1.72 -6.85 15.96
N ASP A 269 -1.87 -6.96 17.28
CA ASP A 269 -0.74 -6.79 18.19
C ASP A 269 0.29 -7.92 18.06
N SER A 270 -0.14 -9.16 17.83
CA SER A 270 0.78 -10.27 17.56
C SER A 270 1.56 -10.05 16.25
N PHE A 271 0.87 -9.65 15.19
CA PHE A 271 1.46 -9.39 13.88
C PHE A 271 2.42 -8.19 13.89
N ARG A 272 2.07 -7.07 14.56
CA ARG A 272 2.98 -5.91 14.69
C ARG A 272 4.28 -6.28 15.40
N ASN A 273 4.20 -7.17 16.39
CA ASN A 273 5.33 -7.59 17.21
C ASN A 273 6.27 -8.43 16.33
N TRP A 274 5.71 -9.44 15.65
CA TRP A 274 6.42 -10.24 14.66
C TRP A 274 7.09 -9.38 13.57
N ARG A 275 6.39 -8.39 12.99
CA ARG A 275 6.96 -7.48 11.97
C ARG A 275 8.23 -6.79 12.46
N VAL A 276 8.24 -6.33 13.71
CA VAL A 276 9.38 -5.60 14.30
C VAL A 276 10.51 -6.53 14.71
N THR A 277 10.21 -7.72 15.21
CA THR A 277 11.24 -8.66 15.68
C THR A 277 11.84 -9.50 14.56
N ASP A 278 11.12 -9.70 13.46
CA ASP A 278 11.52 -10.55 12.35
C ASP A 278 11.51 -9.82 11.00
N LEU A 279 10.33 -9.55 10.41
CA LEU A 279 10.20 -9.12 9.01
C LEU A 279 11.09 -7.92 8.64
N LEU A 280 11.11 -6.87 9.49
CA LEU A 280 11.91 -5.66 9.29
C LEU A 280 13.44 -5.88 9.39
N ARG A 281 13.90 -7.03 9.89
CA ARG A 281 15.32 -7.42 9.87
C ARG A 281 15.72 -8.08 8.55
N HIS A 282 14.75 -8.70 7.87
CA HIS A 282 14.97 -9.50 6.67
C HIS A 282 14.63 -8.76 5.37
N LYS A 283 13.69 -7.79 5.41
CA LYS A 283 13.25 -7.01 4.24
C LYS A 283 12.87 -5.59 4.64
N SER A 284 13.50 -4.59 4.01
CA SER A 284 13.04 -3.19 4.07
C SER A 284 11.68 -3.07 3.38
N HIS A 285 10.75 -2.38 4.03
CA HIS A 285 9.41 -2.10 3.50
C HIS A 285 8.68 -1.07 4.38
N ASP A 286 7.71 -0.38 3.80
CA ASP A 286 6.98 0.72 4.44
C ASP A 286 5.79 0.22 5.25
N ASN A 287 5.03 -0.72 4.68
CA ASN A 287 3.77 -1.23 5.22
C ASN A 287 3.64 -2.74 5.01
N ALA A 288 3.03 -3.45 5.96
CA ALA A 288 2.77 -4.89 5.84
C ALA A 288 1.34 -5.22 6.27
N GLN A 289 0.64 -6.07 5.53
CA GLN A 289 -0.70 -6.54 5.88
C GLN A 289 -0.76 -8.07 5.93
N LEU A 290 -1.47 -8.59 6.94
CA LEU A 290 -1.73 -10.03 7.12
C LEU A 290 -3.13 -10.37 6.61
N LEU A 291 -3.24 -11.34 5.71
CA LEU A 291 -4.51 -12.00 5.40
C LEU A 291 -4.64 -13.29 6.21
N THR A 292 -5.83 -13.51 6.77
CA THR A 292 -6.16 -14.71 7.55
C THR A 292 -7.51 -15.29 7.14
N THR A 293 -7.67 -16.61 7.25
CA THR A 293 -8.98 -17.27 7.16
C THR A 293 -9.72 -17.35 8.48
N THR A 294 -9.12 -16.87 9.57
CA THR A 294 -9.76 -16.80 10.88
C THR A 294 -10.91 -15.80 10.82
N ASP A 295 -12.08 -16.25 11.25
CA ASP A 295 -13.26 -15.40 11.42
C ASP A 295 -13.05 -14.54 12.67
N PHE A 296 -13.10 -13.21 12.53
CA PHE A 296 -12.91 -12.31 13.65
C PHE A 296 -14.21 -12.09 14.43
N ASP A 297 -14.10 -11.80 15.72
CA ASP A 297 -15.25 -11.63 16.60
C ASP A 297 -16.13 -10.42 16.19
N GLY A 298 -17.42 -10.68 15.99
CA GLY A 298 -18.42 -9.68 15.59
C GLY A 298 -18.49 -9.49 14.08
N ASP A 299 -18.72 -8.26 13.64
CA ASP A 299 -18.82 -7.94 12.20
C ASP A 299 -17.46 -7.57 11.57
N THR A 300 -16.36 -7.66 12.31
CA THR A 300 -15.05 -7.09 11.94
C THR A 300 -14.38 -7.87 10.81
N VAL A 301 -14.10 -7.26 9.66
CA VAL A 301 -13.32 -7.89 8.56
C VAL A 301 -11.90 -7.37 8.40
N GLY A 302 -11.56 -6.28 9.06
CA GLY A 302 -10.27 -5.62 8.97
C GLY A 302 -9.99 -4.77 10.20
N LEU A 303 -8.71 -4.60 10.54
CA LEU A 303 -8.25 -3.74 11.62
C LEU A 303 -6.83 -3.25 11.36
N ALA A 304 -6.63 -1.94 11.43
CA ALA A 304 -5.32 -1.29 11.30
C ALA A 304 -5.09 -0.16 12.32
N TYR A 305 -3.82 0.25 12.46
CA TYR A 305 -3.47 1.42 13.26
C TYR A 305 -3.57 2.71 12.46
N MET A 306 -4.42 3.64 12.91
CA MET A 306 -4.52 4.94 12.25
C MET A 306 -3.23 5.76 12.37
N ARG A 307 -2.85 6.43 11.28
CA ARG A 307 -1.64 7.29 11.15
C ARG A 307 -0.31 6.54 11.28
N GLY A 308 -0.35 5.22 11.15
CA GLY A 308 0.75 4.28 11.34
C GLY A 308 1.82 4.22 10.25
N MET A 309 1.61 4.80 9.06
CA MET A 309 2.54 4.67 7.91
C MET A 309 3.99 5.06 8.29
N CYS A 310 4.97 4.32 7.78
CA CYS A 310 6.39 4.31 8.16
C CYS A 310 6.73 3.95 9.63
N GLN A 311 5.77 3.79 10.55
CA GLN A 311 6.09 3.47 11.93
C GLN A 311 6.39 1.96 12.08
N PRO A 312 7.47 1.53 12.76
CA PRO A 312 7.81 0.10 12.90
C PRO A 312 6.66 -0.74 13.51
N ARG A 313 6.00 -0.24 14.56
CA ARG A 313 4.86 -0.89 15.23
C ARG A 313 3.48 -0.46 14.68
N GLY A 314 3.43 0.54 13.81
CA GLY A 314 2.16 1.16 13.38
C GLY A 314 1.78 0.91 11.93
N SER A 315 2.75 0.65 11.04
CA SER A 315 2.49 0.47 9.61
C SER A 315 2.07 -0.97 9.30
N VAL A 316 0.94 -1.37 9.90
CA VAL A 316 0.34 -2.70 9.76
C VAL A 316 -1.19 -2.65 9.74
N GLY A 317 -1.78 -3.66 9.11
CA GLY A 317 -3.19 -4.05 9.21
C GLY A 317 -3.36 -5.57 9.17
N VAL A 318 -4.49 -6.06 9.66
CA VAL A 318 -4.92 -7.47 9.55
C VAL A 318 -6.28 -7.51 8.84
N ILE A 319 -6.46 -8.47 7.94
CA ILE A 319 -7.63 -8.59 7.08
C ILE A 319 -8.12 -10.05 7.08
N GLN A 320 -9.41 -10.23 7.34
CA GLN A 320 -10.09 -11.51 7.18
C GLN A 320 -10.41 -11.75 5.69
N GLU A 321 -10.17 -12.96 5.20
CA GLU A 321 -10.53 -13.43 3.86
C GLU A 321 -12.05 -13.63 3.73
N HIS A 322 -12.78 -12.52 3.74
CA HIS A 322 -14.24 -12.44 3.87
C HIS A 322 -15.01 -12.65 2.55
N SER A 323 -14.31 -12.64 1.40
CA SER A 323 -14.91 -12.87 0.08
C SER A 323 -13.95 -13.54 -0.91
N THR A 324 -14.47 -14.35 -1.84
CA THR A 324 -13.70 -14.87 -2.98
C THR A 324 -13.43 -13.79 -4.05
N ILE A 325 -14.10 -12.64 -4.00
CA ILE A 325 -13.99 -11.58 -5.02
C ILE A 325 -12.77 -10.70 -4.72
N ASN A 326 -11.79 -10.69 -5.63
CA ASN A 326 -10.54 -9.95 -5.48
C ASN A 326 -10.77 -8.44 -5.23
N LEU A 327 -11.76 -7.83 -5.89
CA LEU A 327 -12.10 -6.42 -5.73
C LEU A 327 -12.46 -6.08 -4.28
N LEU A 328 -13.27 -6.90 -3.61
CA LEU A 328 -13.66 -6.66 -2.22
C LEU A 328 -12.47 -6.77 -1.27
N MET A 329 -11.61 -7.77 -1.47
CA MET A 329 -10.38 -7.92 -0.69
C MET A 329 -9.45 -6.72 -0.90
N ALA A 330 -9.31 -6.24 -2.14
CA ALA A 330 -8.51 -5.05 -2.46
C ALA A 330 -9.08 -3.77 -1.84
N VAL A 331 -10.40 -3.60 -1.80
CA VAL A 331 -11.06 -2.48 -1.12
C VAL A 331 -10.81 -2.52 0.39
N THR A 332 -10.94 -3.68 1.05
CA THR A 332 -10.64 -3.81 2.49
C THR A 332 -9.16 -3.57 2.79
N MET A 333 -8.24 -4.16 2.02
CA MET A 333 -6.80 -3.91 2.20
C MET A 333 -6.43 -2.43 1.94
N ALA A 334 -7.09 -1.78 0.98
CA ALA A 334 -6.93 -0.35 0.73
C ALA A 334 -7.49 0.51 1.87
N HIS A 335 -8.63 0.14 2.46
CA HIS A 335 -9.22 0.76 3.64
C HIS A 335 -8.26 0.73 4.84
N GLU A 336 -7.70 -0.45 5.16
CA GLU A 336 -6.72 -0.62 6.24
C GLU A 336 -5.44 0.21 6.03
N MET A 337 -4.96 0.28 4.79
CA MET A 337 -3.83 1.16 4.46
C MET A 337 -4.21 2.64 4.53
N GLY A 338 -5.48 2.98 4.25
CA GLY A 338 -6.03 4.33 4.36
C GLY A 338 -5.98 4.82 5.80
N HIS A 339 -6.33 3.95 6.74
CA HIS A 339 -6.09 4.17 8.17
C HIS A 339 -4.60 4.41 8.46
N ASN A 340 -3.68 3.56 7.98
CA ASN A 340 -2.25 3.79 8.19
C ASN A 340 -1.79 5.16 7.62
N LEU A 341 -2.38 5.61 6.51
CA LEU A 341 -2.22 6.94 5.88
C LEU A 341 -3.06 8.06 6.53
N GLY A 342 -3.72 7.77 7.64
CA GLY A 342 -4.36 8.76 8.51
C GLY A 342 -5.79 9.15 8.17
N MET A 343 -6.42 8.45 7.22
CA MET A 343 -7.84 8.56 6.92
C MET A 343 -8.68 7.98 8.06
N SER A 344 -9.74 8.69 8.45
CA SER A 344 -10.80 8.17 9.32
C SER A 344 -11.97 7.64 8.48
N HIS A 345 -12.92 6.95 9.10
CA HIS A 345 -14.16 6.58 8.40
C HIS A 345 -14.93 7.81 7.86
N ASP A 346 -15.67 7.58 6.79
CA ASP A 346 -16.55 8.56 6.18
C ASP A 346 -17.80 8.81 7.04
N GLU A 347 -18.15 10.09 7.19
CA GLU A 347 -19.40 10.56 7.81
C GLU A 347 -20.40 11.00 6.72
N ASN A 348 -21.66 11.24 7.09
CA ASN A 348 -22.76 11.57 6.15
C ASN A 348 -22.53 12.77 5.21
N GLN A 349 -21.54 13.62 5.49
CA GLN A 349 -21.15 14.77 4.65
C GLN A 349 -20.04 14.46 3.63
N CYS A 350 -19.51 13.24 3.60
CA CYS A 350 -18.40 12.84 2.74
C CYS A 350 -18.91 12.20 1.45
N HIS A 351 -18.29 12.52 0.31
CA HIS A 351 -18.77 12.15 -1.02
C HIS A 351 -17.61 11.68 -1.92
N CYS A 352 -17.84 10.61 -2.69
CA CYS A 352 -16.90 10.06 -3.68
C CYS A 352 -17.53 9.86 -5.08
N GLY A 353 -18.75 10.36 -5.31
CA GLY A 353 -19.47 10.17 -6.58
C GLY A 353 -19.93 8.73 -6.86
N ALA A 354 -19.90 7.85 -5.85
CA ALA A 354 -20.34 6.46 -5.91
C ALA A 354 -21.29 6.13 -4.73
N PRO A 355 -22.06 5.01 -4.78
CA PRO A 355 -22.99 4.63 -3.70
C PRO A 355 -22.32 4.37 -2.34
N SER A 356 -21.04 4.02 -2.34
CA SER A 356 -20.19 3.92 -1.15
C SER A 356 -18.76 4.27 -1.51
N CYS A 357 -18.01 4.76 -0.52
CA CYS A 357 -16.61 5.16 -0.63
C CYS A 357 -15.73 4.15 0.12
N ILE A 358 -14.43 4.09 -0.21
CA ILE A 358 -13.51 3.10 0.39
C ILE A 358 -13.51 3.20 1.93
N MET A 359 -13.55 4.39 2.51
CA MET A 359 -13.50 4.61 3.96
C MET A 359 -14.87 4.55 4.66
N ALA A 360 -15.92 4.00 4.03
CA ALA A 360 -17.16 3.71 4.73
C ALA A 360 -16.93 2.73 5.91
N ASP A 361 -17.63 2.91 7.04
CA ASP A 361 -17.48 2.06 8.24
C ASP A 361 -17.95 0.61 8.04
N ARG A 362 -18.70 0.37 6.95
CA ARG A 362 -19.37 -0.89 6.58
C ARG A 362 -19.06 -1.26 5.13
N LEU A 363 -18.90 -2.55 4.87
CA LEU A 363 -18.81 -3.08 3.51
C LEU A 363 -20.13 -2.85 2.75
N SER A 364 -19.99 -2.26 1.56
CA SER A 364 -21.13 -1.91 0.72
C SER A 364 -21.62 -3.08 -0.14
N HIS A 365 -22.92 -3.09 -0.37
CA HIS A 365 -23.58 -3.97 -1.35
C HIS A 365 -23.34 -3.52 -2.82
N GLN A 366 -22.70 -2.37 -2.99
CA GLN A 366 -22.15 -1.79 -4.23
C GLN A 366 -20.80 -1.13 -3.87
N PRO A 367 -19.68 -1.88 -3.87
CA PRO A 367 -18.35 -1.34 -3.55
C PRO A 367 -17.87 -0.38 -4.64
N SER A 368 -16.95 0.51 -4.30
CA SER A 368 -16.25 1.37 -5.26
C SER A 368 -14.75 1.40 -5.00
N THR A 369 -14.00 1.85 -6.00
CA THR A 369 -12.56 2.11 -5.92
C THR A 369 -12.24 3.58 -5.59
N GLN A 370 -13.21 4.35 -5.08
CA GLN A 370 -13.09 5.79 -4.88
C GLN A 370 -12.96 6.14 -3.39
N PHE A 371 -11.97 6.97 -3.07
CA PHE A 371 -11.90 7.69 -1.79
C PHE A 371 -12.87 8.87 -1.81
N SER A 372 -13.33 9.30 -0.64
CA SER A 372 -14.14 10.51 -0.49
C SER A 372 -13.30 11.78 -0.46
N ASP A 373 -13.93 12.92 -0.70
CA ASP A 373 -13.40 14.26 -0.42
C ASP A 373 -12.86 14.41 1.02
N CYS A 374 -13.53 13.81 2.01
CA CYS A 374 -13.05 13.70 3.38
C CYS A 374 -11.76 12.88 3.51
N SER A 375 -11.69 11.72 2.84
CA SER A 375 -10.54 10.81 2.88
C SER A 375 -9.30 11.44 2.25
N GLU A 376 -9.47 12.12 1.12
CA GLU A 376 -8.43 12.93 0.48
C GLU A 376 -7.88 13.99 1.44
N GLU A 377 -8.76 14.76 2.09
CA GLU A 377 -8.34 15.80 3.04
C GLU A 377 -7.70 15.20 4.30
N TYR A 378 -8.21 14.10 4.85
CA TYR A 378 -7.57 13.43 5.99
C TYR A 378 -6.16 12.94 5.64
N CYS A 379 -5.97 12.32 4.48
CA CYS A 379 -4.67 11.88 3.98
C CYS A 379 -3.73 13.07 3.76
N ARG A 380 -4.20 14.11 3.06
CA ARG A 380 -3.46 15.37 2.84
C ARG A 380 -3.02 16.01 4.16
N THR A 381 -3.93 16.16 5.12
CA THR A 381 -3.65 16.70 6.46
C THR A 381 -2.68 15.80 7.24
N TYR A 382 -2.76 14.47 7.13
CA TYR A 382 -1.77 13.56 7.70
C TYR A 382 -0.38 13.77 7.06
N LEU A 383 -0.30 13.78 5.74
CA LEU A 383 0.93 13.99 4.97
C LEU A 383 1.60 15.33 5.33
N ILE A 384 0.87 16.44 5.39
CA ILE A 384 1.38 17.77 5.80
C ILE A 384 1.97 17.74 7.22
N ASN A 385 1.28 17.10 8.17
CA ASN A 385 1.62 17.17 9.59
C ASN A 385 2.66 16.14 10.04
N ARG A 386 2.71 14.97 9.39
CA ARG A 386 3.60 13.86 9.75
C ARG A 386 4.78 13.70 8.80
N ARG A 387 4.60 14.03 7.52
CA ARG A 387 5.58 13.87 6.44
C ARG A 387 6.35 12.54 6.54
N PRO A 388 5.66 11.38 6.52
CA PRO A 388 6.31 10.07 6.52
C PRO A 388 7.37 9.99 5.40
N GLN A 389 8.61 9.66 5.76
CA GLN A 389 9.75 9.78 4.84
C GLN A 389 10.02 8.52 4.02
N CYS A 390 9.65 7.34 4.54
CA CYS A 390 9.87 6.07 3.84
C CYS A 390 9.09 6.03 2.50
N ILE A 391 7.92 6.68 2.45
CA ILE A 391 7.10 6.74 1.24
C ILE A 391 7.56 7.75 0.16
N LEU A 392 8.81 8.23 0.23
CA LEU A 392 9.42 9.11 -0.77
C LEU A 392 10.43 8.41 -1.68
N ASN A 393 10.98 7.26 -1.26
CA ASN A 393 11.89 6.50 -2.11
C ASN A 393 11.11 5.73 -3.16
N GLU A 394 11.32 6.04 -4.44
CA GLU A 394 10.87 5.19 -5.54
C GLU A 394 11.57 3.82 -5.41
N PRO A 395 10.83 2.70 -5.36
CA PRO A 395 11.42 1.37 -5.40
C PRO A 395 12.28 1.25 -6.66
N LEU A 396 13.44 0.58 -6.56
CA LEU A 396 14.39 0.52 -7.67
C LEU A 396 13.73 -0.09 -8.93
N LEU A 397 13.37 0.75 -9.89
CA LEU A 397 12.85 0.36 -11.21
C LEU A 397 14.01 0.36 -12.21
N THR A 398 14.81 -0.71 -12.20
CA THR A 398 15.79 -0.96 -13.27
C THR A 398 15.59 -2.38 -13.78
N ASP A 399 15.38 -2.47 -15.09
CA ASP A 399 15.07 -3.65 -15.93
C ASP A 399 13.61 -3.66 -16.44
N ILE A 400 13.26 -2.61 -17.20
CA ILE A 400 12.00 -2.54 -17.95
C ILE A 400 12.23 -3.21 -19.31
N VAL A 401 11.73 -4.44 -19.45
CA VAL A 401 11.79 -5.23 -20.70
C VAL A 401 10.56 -4.96 -21.55
N SER A 402 10.63 -3.81 -22.21
CA SER A 402 9.66 -3.29 -23.18
C SER A 402 10.45 -2.79 -24.39
N PRO A 403 9.92 -2.82 -25.62
CA PRO A 403 10.58 -2.11 -26.72
C PRO A 403 10.68 -0.62 -26.33
N PRO A 404 11.88 -0.03 -26.20
CA PRO A 404 12.04 1.33 -25.68
C PRO A 404 11.24 2.32 -26.54
N VAL A 405 10.35 3.09 -25.90
CA VAL A 405 9.45 4.02 -26.59
C VAL A 405 9.96 5.43 -26.46
N CYS A 406 10.98 5.74 -27.26
CA CYS A 406 11.62 7.05 -27.27
C CYS A 406 10.63 8.22 -27.37
N GLY A 407 10.68 9.09 -26.37
CA GLY A 407 9.82 10.25 -26.18
C GLY A 407 8.72 10.04 -25.14
N ASN A 408 8.81 9.02 -24.28
CA ASN A 408 7.84 8.73 -23.21
C ASN A 408 8.27 9.28 -21.81
N GLU A 409 9.40 10.00 -21.75
CA GLU A 409 10.04 10.59 -20.56
C GLU A 409 10.66 9.58 -19.56
N LEU A 410 10.62 8.28 -19.88
CA LEU A 410 11.19 7.18 -19.11
C LEU A 410 12.48 6.68 -19.78
N LEU A 411 13.55 6.50 -19.01
CA LEU A 411 14.82 6.01 -19.56
C LEU A 411 14.77 4.48 -19.67
N GLU A 412 14.57 3.93 -20.86
CA GLU A 412 14.40 2.49 -21.10
C GLU A 412 15.67 1.81 -21.66
N VAL A 413 15.71 0.47 -21.63
CA VAL A 413 16.92 -0.29 -22.01
C VAL A 413 17.22 -0.16 -23.51
N GLY A 414 18.34 0.50 -23.83
CA GLY A 414 18.81 0.76 -25.19
C GLY A 414 18.91 2.26 -25.51
N GLU A 415 18.21 3.08 -24.73
CA GLU A 415 18.31 4.54 -24.74
C GLU A 415 19.48 5.00 -23.88
N GLU A 416 19.93 6.23 -24.11
CA GLU A 416 20.94 6.89 -23.28
C GLU A 416 20.36 8.13 -22.56
N CYS A 417 19.16 8.55 -22.98
CA CYS A 417 18.36 9.61 -22.39
C CYS A 417 16.93 9.56 -22.96
N ASP A 418 15.93 9.95 -22.16
CA ASP A 418 14.61 10.34 -22.68
C ASP A 418 14.20 11.68 -22.03
N CYS A 419 13.67 12.59 -22.85
CA CYS A 419 13.22 13.93 -22.48
C CYS A 419 11.84 14.30 -23.08
N GLY A 420 11.05 13.30 -23.48
CA GLY A 420 9.78 13.47 -24.17
C GLY A 420 9.94 13.71 -25.67
N SER A 421 8.83 13.86 -26.37
CA SER A 421 8.83 14.07 -27.83
C SER A 421 9.65 15.30 -28.29
N PRO A 422 10.10 15.35 -29.56
CA PRO A 422 10.85 16.49 -30.11
C PRO A 422 10.16 17.86 -30.03
N ALA A 423 8.84 17.91 -29.80
CA ALA A 423 8.10 19.16 -29.58
C ALA A 423 8.23 19.70 -28.14
N ASN A 424 8.48 18.81 -27.17
CA ASN A 424 8.43 19.10 -25.74
C ASN A 424 9.81 19.06 -25.06
N CYS A 425 10.77 18.31 -25.61
CA CYS A 425 12.09 18.16 -25.00
C CYS A 425 12.86 19.49 -24.94
N GLN A 426 13.28 19.87 -23.73
CA GLN A 426 14.10 21.05 -23.46
C GLN A 426 15.54 20.70 -23.06
N ASN A 427 15.92 19.41 -23.12
CA ASN A 427 17.20 18.93 -22.61
C ASN A 427 18.28 18.94 -23.71
N PRO A 428 19.28 19.84 -23.69
CA PRO A 428 20.29 19.95 -24.74
C PRO A 428 21.27 18.76 -24.77
N CYS A 429 21.26 17.91 -23.74
CA CYS A 429 22.08 16.73 -23.66
C CYS A 429 21.48 15.52 -24.39
N CYS A 430 20.21 15.60 -24.81
CA CYS A 430 19.45 14.49 -25.37
C CYS A 430 18.88 14.82 -26.75
N ASP A 431 19.06 13.91 -27.70
CA ASP A 431 18.32 13.94 -28.97
C ASP A 431 16.96 13.26 -28.80
N ALA A 432 15.91 14.06 -28.64
CA ALA A 432 14.53 13.63 -28.46
C ALA A 432 13.94 12.80 -29.62
N ALA A 433 14.60 12.76 -30.79
CA ALA A 433 14.15 11.95 -31.92
C ALA A 433 14.79 10.54 -31.93
N THR A 434 15.85 10.33 -31.15
CA THR A 434 16.63 9.07 -31.15
C THR A 434 16.89 8.49 -29.76
N CYS A 435 16.61 9.26 -28.70
CA CYS A 435 16.87 8.92 -27.30
C CYS A 435 18.33 8.54 -27.04
N LYS A 436 19.21 9.29 -27.73
CA LYS A 436 20.67 9.21 -27.65
C LYS A 436 21.27 10.49 -27.11
N LEU A 437 22.39 10.36 -26.43
CA LEU A 437 23.12 11.52 -25.92
C LEU A 437 23.67 12.34 -27.08
N THR A 438 23.57 13.66 -26.99
CA THR A 438 24.14 14.55 -27.99
C THR A 438 25.68 14.44 -27.99
N PRO A 439 26.37 14.62 -29.14
CA PRO A 439 27.80 14.38 -29.25
C PRO A 439 28.63 15.15 -28.21
N GLY A 440 29.34 14.42 -27.34
CA GLY A 440 30.16 14.98 -26.27
C GLY A 440 29.51 15.05 -24.89
N SER A 441 28.22 14.67 -24.79
CA SER A 441 27.49 14.46 -23.54
C SER A 441 27.85 13.09 -22.91
N GLN A 442 27.83 13.03 -21.58
CA GLN A 442 28.03 11.82 -20.76
C GLN A 442 26.75 11.41 -20.02
N CYS A 443 25.79 12.34 -19.89
CA CYS A 443 24.52 12.15 -19.21
C CYS A 443 23.52 13.21 -19.69
N ALA A 444 22.23 12.99 -19.41
CA ALA A 444 21.18 13.98 -19.65
C ALA A 444 20.27 14.25 -18.44
N LYS A 445 20.01 13.25 -17.60
CA LYS A 445 19.06 13.29 -16.47
C LYS A 445 19.72 12.66 -15.24
N GLY A 446 19.31 13.08 -14.04
CA GLY A 446 19.85 12.59 -12.76
C GLY A 446 20.62 13.63 -11.95
N LEU A 447 20.61 13.51 -10.62
CA LEU A 447 21.17 14.49 -9.67
C LEU A 447 22.71 14.63 -9.79
N CYS A 448 23.39 13.61 -10.33
CA CYS A 448 24.82 13.65 -10.63
C CYS A 448 25.14 14.06 -12.08
N CYS A 449 24.16 14.58 -12.83
CA CYS A 449 24.40 15.20 -14.13
C CYS A 449 24.46 16.73 -14.03
N ASP A 450 25.40 17.35 -14.73
CA ASP A 450 25.55 18.81 -14.80
C ASP A 450 26.17 19.21 -16.14
N GLN A 451 25.53 20.13 -16.88
CA GLN A 451 25.99 20.54 -18.23
C GLN A 451 26.37 19.35 -19.14
N CYS A 452 25.53 18.30 -19.13
CA CYS A 452 25.73 17.05 -19.86
C CYS A 452 26.98 16.24 -19.45
N ARG A 453 27.55 16.49 -18.26
CA ARG A 453 28.73 15.81 -17.71
C ARG A 453 28.42 15.21 -16.34
N PHE A 454 29.09 14.12 -15.99
CA PHE A 454 29.00 13.60 -14.62
C PHE A 454 29.63 14.62 -13.65
N LYS A 455 28.92 14.95 -12.57
CA LYS A 455 29.47 15.69 -11.44
C LYS A 455 30.62 14.89 -10.84
N GLY A 456 31.69 15.58 -10.42
CA GLY A 456 32.91 14.94 -9.94
C GLY A 456 32.68 14.00 -8.75
N ALA A 457 33.53 12.98 -8.60
CA ALA A 457 33.45 12.06 -7.46
C ALA A 457 33.50 12.82 -6.12
N GLY A 458 32.57 12.53 -5.22
CA GLY A 458 32.42 13.24 -3.95
C GLY A 458 31.58 14.53 -4.02
N THR A 459 31.03 14.91 -5.18
CA THR A 459 30.06 16.01 -5.27
C THR A 459 28.75 15.60 -4.62
N GLU A 460 28.18 16.42 -3.75
CA GLU A 460 26.88 16.17 -3.13
C GLU A 460 25.76 16.21 -4.19
N CYS A 461 24.97 15.12 -4.28
CA CYS A 461 23.79 15.03 -5.14
C CYS A 461 22.48 15.08 -4.34
N ARG A 462 22.52 14.65 -3.09
CA ARG A 462 21.41 14.80 -2.13
C ARG A 462 21.99 15.28 -0.81
N ALA A 463 21.56 16.46 -0.37
CA ALA A 463 21.94 16.97 0.95
C ALA A 463 21.36 16.08 2.06
N ALA A 464 22.09 15.92 3.16
CA ALA A 464 21.56 15.31 4.37
C ALA A 464 20.35 16.13 4.86
N LYS A 465 19.19 15.49 4.93
CA LYS A 465 17.93 16.14 5.31
C LYS A 465 17.91 16.55 6.79
N ASP A 466 18.44 15.70 7.66
CA ASP A 466 18.56 15.95 9.09
C ASP A 466 19.74 15.19 9.71
N ASP A 467 20.00 15.40 11.01
CA ASP A 467 21.12 14.81 11.76
C ASP A 467 21.19 13.26 11.72
N CYS A 468 20.16 12.56 11.24
CA CYS A 468 20.10 11.10 11.11
C CYS A 468 20.19 10.57 9.69
N ASP A 469 20.42 11.47 8.75
CA ASP A 469 20.62 11.23 7.34
C ASP A 469 22.09 11.56 6.99
N MET A 470 22.62 11.05 5.88
CA MET A 470 23.92 11.46 5.34
C MET A 470 23.73 12.03 3.94
N ALA A 471 24.65 12.93 3.55
CA ALA A 471 24.65 13.42 2.19
C ALA A 471 25.08 12.30 1.24
N ASP A 472 24.30 12.06 0.19
CA ASP A 472 24.69 11.15 -0.87
C ASP A 472 25.58 11.89 -1.88
N LEU A 473 26.64 11.20 -2.30
CA LEU A 473 27.73 11.76 -3.07
C LEU A 473 27.85 11.04 -4.41
N CYS A 474 28.00 11.80 -5.48
CA CYS A 474 28.27 11.30 -6.81
C CYS A 474 29.53 10.44 -6.85
N THR A 475 29.48 9.34 -7.60
CA THR A 475 30.63 8.46 -7.85
C THR A 475 31.65 9.05 -8.82
N GLY A 476 31.27 10.10 -9.57
CA GLY A 476 32.03 10.61 -10.71
C GLY A 476 31.93 9.74 -11.98
N GLN A 477 31.13 8.68 -11.94
CA GLN A 477 31.01 7.67 -13.01
C GLN A 477 29.55 7.36 -13.40
N SER A 478 28.57 7.97 -12.72
CA SER A 478 27.14 7.83 -13.01
C SER A 478 26.44 9.19 -12.87
N ALA A 479 25.31 9.34 -13.56
CA ALA A 479 24.38 10.46 -13.42
C ALA A 479 23.39 10.27 -12.26
N GLU A 480 23.27 9.05 -11.75
CA GLU A 480 22.43 8.71 -10.60
C GLU A 480 23.13 9.06 -9.29
N CYS A 481 22.33 9.48 -8.30
CA CYS A 481 22.77 9.60 -6.92
C CYS A 481 22.73 8.20 -6.28
N PRO A 482 23.79 7.72 -5.63
CA PRO A 482 23.79 6.40 -4.99
C PRO A 482 22.67 6.22 -3.96
N THR A 483 22.29 4.96 -3.70
CA THR A 483 21.19 4.60 -2.80
C THR A 483 21.37 5.17 -1.39
N ASP A 484 20.27 5.71 -0.85
CA ASP A 484 20.21 6.53 0.36
C ASP A 484 20.99 5.96 1.56
N ARG A 485 22.00 6.70 2.01
CA ARG A 485 22.90 6.32 3.11
C ARG A 485 22.49 7.00 4.43
N PHE A 486 21.90 6.23 5.34
CA PHE A 486 21.49 6.74 6.65
C PHE A 486 22.59 6.70 7.71
N GLN A 487 22.49 7.59 8.71
CA GLN A 487 23.34 7.49 9.90
C GLN A 487 23.05 6.19 10.67
N ARG A 488 24.10 5.61 11.24
CA ARG A 488 23.96 4.44 12.12
C ARG A 488 23.09 4.75 13.34
N ASN A 489 22.36 3.74 13.80
CA ASN A 489 21.63 3.84 15.06
C ASN A 489 22.59 4.21 16.21
N GLY A 490 22.15 5.08 17.11
CA GLY A 490 22.98 5.64 18.17
C GLY A 490 23.80 6.89 17.80
N HIS A 491 23.80 7.37 16.55
CA HIS A 491 24.41 8.67 16.21
C HIS A 491 23.71 9.82 16.96
N PRO A 492 24.40 10.77 17.62
CA PRO A 492 23.73 11.85 18.37
C PRO A 492 23.04 12.87 17.45
N CYS A 493 21.79 13.22 17.75
CA CYS A 493 20.98 14.10 16.90
C CYS A 493 20.24 15.20 17.68
N LEU A 494 19.73 16.20 16.95
CA LEU A 494 19.10 17.43 17.41
C LEU A 494 19.93 18.18 18.45
N ASN A 495 21.23 18.37 18.18
CA ASN A 495 22.21 18.92 19.12
C ASN A 495 22.28 18.10 20.44
N ASN A 496 22.55 16.79 20.33
CA ASN A 496 22.59 15.84 21.45
C ASN A 496 21.28 15.70 22.25
N LYS A 497 20.12 16.09 21.70
CA LYS A 497 18.81 15.92 22.35
C LYS A 497 18.18 14.54 22.10
N GLY A 498 18.60 13.84 21.06
CA GLY A 498 18.23 12.46 20.75
C GLY A 498 19.42 11.63 20.31
N TYR A 499 19.13 10.40 19.88
CA TYR A 499 20.01 9.56 19.10
C TYR A 499 19.24 9.02 17.89
N CYS A 500 19.93 8.78 16.79
CA CYS A 500 19.34 8.26 15.58
C CYS A 500 18.87 6.82 15.79
N TYR A 501 17.68 6.53 15.28
CA TYR A 501 17.10 5.21 15.30
C TYR A 501 16.22 5.04 14.06
N ASN A 502 16.58 4.06 13.22
CA ASN A 502 15.93 3.72 11.97
C ASN A 502 15.57 4.97 11.15
N ARG A 503 16.60 5.71 10.72
CA ARG A 503 16.51 6.92 9.87
C ARG A 503 15.83 8.14 10.53
N THR A 504 15.51 8.10 11.83
CA THR A 504 14.82 9.20 12.54
C THR A 504 15.52 9.59 13.84
N CYS A 505 15.24 10.80 14.36
CA CYS A 505 15.68 11.27 15.68
C CYS A 505 14.52 11.26 16.70
N PRO A 506 14.13 10.12 17.29
CA PRO A 506 13.03 10.05 18.25
C PRO A 506 13.36 10.82 19.54
N THR A 507 12.52 11.79 19.88
CA THR A 507 12.59 12.51 21.16
C THR A 507 11.22 12.58 21.83
N MET A 508 11.19 12.54 23.16
CA MET A 508 9.95 12.71 23.94
C MET A 508 9.24 14.03 23.62
N LYS A 509 9.99 15.10 23.32
CA LYS A 509 9.40 16.39 22.94
C LYS A 509 8.64 16.29 21.61
N ASN A 510 9.26 15.70 20.59
CA ASN A 510 8.63 15.54 19.28
C ASN A 510 7.42 14.60 19.35
N GLN A 511 7.47 13.55 20.19
CA GLN A 511 6.32 12.69 20.48
C GLN A 511 5.19 13.47 21.18
N CYS A 512 5.50 14.30 22.19
CA CYS A 512 4.48 15.15 22.82
C CYS A 512 3.84 16.15 21.84
N ILE A 513 4.62 16.75 20.94
CA ILE A 513 4.11 17.62 19.87
C ILE A 513 3.22 16.82 18.90
N SER A 514 3.66 15.61 18.53
CA SER A 514 2.93 14.69 17.64
C SER A 514 1.55 14.29 18.17
N PHE A 515 1.39 14.20 19.50
CA PHE A 515 0.13 13.84 20.16
C PHE A 515 -0.73 15.05 20.59
N PHE A 516 -0.14 16.14 21.08
CA PHE A 516 -0.87 17.24 21.74
C PHE A 516 -0.80 18.59 20.99
N GLY A 517 -0.06 18.66 19.89
CA GLY A 517 0.12 19.84 19.04
C GLY A 517 1.39 20.65 19.32
N PRO A 518 1.70 21.68 18.50
CA PRO A 518 2.98 22.39 18.50
C PRO A 518 3.41 23.03 19.84
N SER A 519 2.46 23.39 20.70
CA SER A 519 2.71 23.99 22.01
C SER A 519 3.18 22.99 23.08
N ALA A 520 3.09 21.69 22.81
CA ALA A 520 3.29 20.67 23.82
C ALA A 520 4.77 20.43 24.19
N THR A 521 4.99 20.13 25.46
CA THR A 521 6.32 19.80 26.02
C THR A 521 6.27 18.49 26.80
N VAL A 522 7.44 17.95 27.12
CA VAL A 522 7.56 16.79 28.02
C VAL A 522 7.14 17.21 29.43
N ALA A 523 6.35 16.37 30.11
CA ALA A 523 5.96 16.62 31.49
C ALA A 523 7.13 16.46 32.47
N LYS A 524 6.94 16.92 33.72
CA LYS A 524 7.93 16.79 34.80
C LYS A 524 8.25 15.32 35.10
N ASP A 525 9.49 15.04 35.49
CA ASP A 525 9.96 13.68 35.81
C ASP A 525 9.13 12.96 36.88
N SER A 526 8.51 13.72 37.80
CA SER A 526 7.56 13.19 38.78
C SER A 526 6.38 12.44 38.16
N CYS A 527 5.94 12.79 36.95
CA CYS A 527 4.85 12.12 36.25
C CYS A 527 5.24 10.69 35.85
N PHE A 528 6.48 10.49 35.38
CA PHE A 528 6.99 9.20 34.90
C PHE A 528 7.12 8.15 36.02
N LYS A 529 7.18 8.56 37.30
CA LYS A 529 7.10 7.62 38.44
C LYS A 529 5.82 6.78 38.44
N THR A 530 4.76 7.22 37.76
CA THR A 530 3.54 6.44 37.55
C THR A 530 3.80 5.12 36.81
N ASN A 531 4.86 5.04 36.00
CA ASN A 531 5.20 3.82 35.26
C ASN A 531 5.73 2.68 36.14
N GLN A 532 6.13 2.97 37.39
CA GLN A 532 6.49 1.96 38.38
C GLN A 532 5.27 1.21 38.96
N LYS A 533 4.04 1.65 38.66
CA LYS A 533 2.82 1.09 39.26
C LYS A 533 2.33 -0.20 38.59
N GLY A 534 2.72 -0.47 37.34
CA GLY A 534 2.13 -1.57 36.56
C GLY A 534 0.63 -1.37 36.32
N SER A 535 0.16 -0.12 36.25
CA SER A 535 -1.26 0.19 36.09
C SER A 535 -1.73 0.00 34.65
N SER A 536 -3.03 0.20 34.39
CA SER A 536 -3.62 0.07 33.04
C SER A 536 -2.84 0.81 31.95
N TYR A 537 -2.34 2.02 32.25
CA TYR A 537 -1.54 2.85 31.35
C TYR A 537 -0.08 3.05 31.80
N GLY A 538 0.26 2.80 33.07
CA GLY A 538 1.55 3.10 33.69
C GLY A 538 2.40 1.87 33.90
N TYR A 539 3.06 1.40 32.83
CA TYR A 539 3.94 0.23 32.79
C TYR A 539 5.11 0.48 31.83
N CYS A 540 6.07 -0.45 31.73
CA CYS A 540 7.23 -0.37 30.82
C CYS A 540 7.09 -1.23 29.56
N ARG A 541 6.62 -2.46 29.71
CA ARG A 541 6.43 -3.44 28.63
C ARG A 541 5.31 -4.42 28.98
N LYS A 542 4.89 -5.22 28.00
CA LYS A 542 4.00 -6.37 28.21
C LYS A 542 4.77 -7.67 28.00
N GLU A 543 4.49 -8.67 28.82
CA GLU A 543 4.95 -10.05 28.64
C GLU A 543 3.71 -10.95 28.75
N ASN A 544 3.35 -11.67 27.68
CA ASN A 544 2.16 -12.52 27.61
C ASN A 544 0.88 -11.83 28.14
N GLY A 545 0.59 -10.63 27.63
CA GLY A 545 -0.53 -9.77 28.05
C GLY A 545 -0.36 -9.09 29.42
N THR A 546 0.58 -9.54 30.26
CA THR A 546 0.82 -9.00 31.60
C THR A 546 1.65 -7.72 31.54
N LYS A 547 1.18 -6.65 32.20
CA LYS A 547 1.82 -5.33 32.22
C LYS A 547 2.92 -5.28 33.26
N ILE A 548 4.17 -5.16 32.81
CA ILE A 548 5.34 -5.17 33.70
C ILE A 548 5.64 -3.73 34.15
N PRO A 549 5.67 -3.44 35.47
CA PRO A 549 6.06 -2.13 35.98
C PRO A 549 7.51 -1.77 35.58
N CYS A 550 7.80 -0.48 35.44
CA CYS A 550 9.17 -0.01 35.23
C CYS A 550 10.00 -0.12 36.50
N GLU A 551 11.25 -0.54 36.34
CA GLU A 551 12.30 -0.28 37.31
C GLU A 551 12.60 1.24 37.44
N PRO A 552 13.22 1.71 38.53
CA PRO A 552 13.50 3.13 38.76
C PRO A 552 14.29 3.83 37.63
N GLN A 553 15.26 3.13 37.02
CA GLN A 553 16.02 3.61 35.87
C GLN A 553 15.22 3.61 34.55
N ASP A 554 14.20 2.75 34.44
CA ASP A 554 13.46 2.49 33.21
C ASP A 554 12.18 3.32 33.06
N VAL A 555 11.79 4.09 34.10
CA VAL A 555 10.56 4.92 34.10
C VAL A 555 10.39 5.84 32.90
N LYS A 556 11.50 6.21 32.24
CA LYS A 556 11.55 7.04 31.03
C LYS A 556 11.28 6.27 29.72
N CYS A 557 11.07 4.96 29.78
CA CYS A 557 10.81 4.08 28.63
C CYS A 557 9.45 3.38 28.67
N GLY A 558 8.62 3.67 29.68
CA GLY A 558 7.20 3.31 29.72
C GLY A 558 6.31 4.35 29.04
N ARG A 559 5.16 4.67 29.65
CA ARG A 559 4.24 5.72 29.20
C ARG A 559 4.93 7.08 29.06
N LEU A 560 4.70 7.77 27.95
CA LEU A 560 5.08 9.16 27.76
C LEU A 560 4.10 10.08 28.50
N PHE A 561 4.65 11.02 29.28
CA PHE A 561 3.88 12.08 29.91
C PHE A 561 4.21 13.44 29.28
N CYS A 562 3.16 14.20 28.95
CA CYS A 562 3.23 15.48 28.27
C CYS A 562 2.48 16.60 29.00
N TYR A 563 2.89 17.83 28.71
CA TYR A 563 2.20 19.05 29.09
C TYR A 563 1.77 19.79 27.81
N PRO A 564 0.46 19.85 27.49
CA PRO A 564 -0.02 20.38 26.21
C PRO A 564 0.09 21.92 26.09
N ASN A 565 0.35 22.62 27.21
CA ASN A 565 0.49 24.08 27.28
C ASN A 565 -0.68 24.85 26.62
N LYS A 566 -1.92 24.40 26.88
CA LYS A 566 -3.16 25.03 26.40
C LYS A 566 -3.81 25.85 27.50
N PRO A 567 -4.37 27.05 27.22
CA PRO A 567 -5.13 27.83 28.20
C PRO A 567 -6.22 27.00 28.88
N GLY A 568 -6.33 27.11 30.21
CA GLY A 568 -7.36 26.41 31.00
C GLY A 568 -7.03 24.98 31.45
N LYS A 569 -6.16 24.21 30.77
CA LYS A 569 -5.78 22.85 31.23
C LYS A 569 -4.73 22.91 32.36
N LYS A 570 -5.16 22.68 33.60
CA LYS A 570 -4.31 22.67 34.82
C LYS A 570 -3.54 21.37 35.07
N ASN A 571 -3.83 20.27 34.36
CA ASN A 571 -3.16 18.99 34.61
C ASN A 571 -1.74 18.97 34.00
N ASN A 572 -0.75 18.65 34.83
CA ASN A 572 0.67 18.67 34.48
C ASN A 572 1.22 17.33 33.99
N CYS A 573 0.45 16.24 34.12
CA CYS A 573 0.84 14.88 33.74
C CYS A 573 -0.22 14.28 32.81
N ASN A 574 -0.22 14.68 31.53
CA ASN A 574 -1.18 14.16 30.55
C ASN A 574 -0.55 12.99 29.80
N VAL A 575 -1.34 11.97 29.49
CA VAL A 575 -0.93 10.79 28.72
C VAL A 575 -1.85 10.63 27.52
N ILE A 576 -1.37 9.95 26.48
CA ILE A 576 -2.26 9.24 25.55
C ILE A 576 -2.29 7.78 26.01
N TYR A 577 -3.50 7.25 26.12
CA TYR A 577 -3.77 5.86 26.42
C TYR A 577 -5.11 5.48 25.79
N THR A 578 -5.10 4.39 25.03
CA THR A 578 -6.24 3.81 24.34
C THR A 578 -6.36 2.35 24.77
N PRO A 579 -7.52 1.88 25.27
CA PRO A 579 -7.68 0.47 25.64
C PRO A 579 -7.51 -0.51 24.46
N THR A 580 -7.76 -0.04 23.23
CA THR A 580 -7.70 -0.80 21.97
C THR A 580 -6.30 -0.92 21.36
N ASP A 581 -5.41 0.04 21.66
CA ASP A 581 -3.96 -0.11 21.47
C ASP A 581 -3.26 0.59 22.62
N GLU A 582 -2.82 -0.19 23.60
CA GLU A 582 -2.21 0.37 24.79
C GLU A 582 -0.77 0.86 24.54
N ASP A 583 -0.13 0.49 23.43
CA ASP A 583 1.19 1.03 23.07
C ASP A 583 1.13 2.48 22.57
N ILE A 584 -0.02 2.97 22.08
CA ILE A 584 -0.17 4.37 21.67
C ILE A 584 0.07 5.29 22.87
N GLY A 585 1.13 6.09 22.79
CA GLY A 585 1.57 6.98 23.87
C GLY A 585 2.63 6.39 24.79
N MET A 586 3.11 5.16 24.56
CA MET A 586 4.38 4.69 25.11
C MET A 586 5.54 5.47 24.49
N VAL A 587 6.67 5.56 25.19
CA VAL A 587 7.89 6.20 24.66
C VAL A 587 8.48 5.33 23.55
N LEU A 588 8.66 5.90 22.36
CA LEU A 588 9.16 5.15 21.20
C LEU A 588 10.55 4.52 21.43
N PRO A 589 10.84 3.34 20.88
CA PRO A 589 12.20 2.78 20.85
C PRO A 589 13.21 3.76 20.25
N GLY A 590 14.46 3.68 20.69
CA GLY A 590 15.52 4.63 20.35
C GLY A 590 15.41 6.01 20.99
N THR A 591 14.30 6.34 21.67
CA THR A 591 14.17 7.62 22.36
C THR A 591 15.22 7.75 23.46
N LYS A 592 15.92 8.89 23.50
CA LYS A 592 16.87 9.21 24.57
C LYS A 592 16.17 9.28 25.94
N CYS A 593 16.57 8.37 26.84
CA CYS A 593 16.06 8.28 28.22
C CYS A 593 17.05 8.78 29.27
N GLY A 594 18.33 8.89 28.91
CA GLY A 594 19.40 9.39 29.79
C GLY A 594 20.62 9.87 29.01
N ARG A 595 21.66 10.33 29.72
CA ARG A 595 22.96 10.64 29.08
C ARG A 595 23.60 9.33 28.62
N GLY A 596 23.85 9.19 27.32
CA GLY A 596 24.41 7.95 26.75
C GLY A 596 23.39 6.81 26.59
N LYS A 597 22.10 7.04 26.88
CA LYS A 597 21.08 5.98 26.99
C LYS A 597 19.84 6.19 26.12
N VAL A 598 19.28 5.09 25.62
CA VAL A 598 18.08 5.01 24.79
C VAL A 598 17.09 3.96 25.31
N CYS A 599 15.82 4.11 24.95
CA CYS A 599 14.79 3.12 25.22
C CYS A 599 14.88 1.94 24.25
N SER A 600 14.98 0.73 24.78
CA SER A 600 14.87 -0.53 24.03
C SER A 600 14.03 -1.52 24.84
N ASN A 601 12.94 -2.02 24.24
CA ASN A 601 12.00 -2.98 24.87
C ASN A 601 11.54 -2.60 26.30
N GLY A 602 11.26 -1.30 26.51
CA GLY A 602 10.85 -0.77 27.82
C GLY A 602 12.00 -0.50 28.81
N HIS A 603 13.26 -0.75 28.44
CA HIS A 603 14.44 -0.50 29.29
C HIS A 603 15.27 0.70 28.82
N CYS A 604 15.87 1.43 29.76
CA CYS A 604 16.78 2.54 29.52
C CYS A 604 18.25 2.06 29.50
N VAL A 605 18.66 1.55 28.34
CA VAL A 605 19.97 0.92 28.13
C VAL A 605 20.98 1.88 27.52
N ASP A 606 22.27 1.59 27.69
CA ASP A 606 23.35 2.35 27.06
C ASP A 606 23.34 2.17 25.53
N VAL A 607 23.60 3.24 24.79
CA VAL A 607 23.51 3.26 23.31
C VAL A 607 24.39 2.19 22.66
N ALA A 608 25.57 1.93 23.23
CA ALA A 608 26.51 0.90 22.75
C ALA A 608 26.10 -0.54 23.10
N THR A 609 25.04 -0.73 23.90
CA THR A 609 24.41 -2.04 24.18
C THR A 609 23.12 -2.22 23.37
N ALA A 610 22.57 -1.13 22.83
CA ALA A 610 21.31 -1.13 22.09
C ALA A 610 21.45 -1.47 20.60
N TYR A 611 22.64 -1.22 20.01
CA TYR A 611 22.92 -1.25 18.56
C TYR A 611 24.32 -1.80 18.27
#